data_AF-A0A1H8AV89-F1
#
_entry.id   AF-A0A1H8AV89-F1
#
_cell.length_a   1.000
_cell.length_b   1.000
_cell.length_c   1.000
_cell.angle_alpha   90.00
_cell.angle_beta   90.00
_cell.angle_gamma   90.00
#
_symmetry.space_group_name_H-M   'P 1'
#
loop_
_entity.id
_entity.type
_entity.pdbx_description
1 polymer ?
#
loop_
_entity_poly.entity_id
_entity_poly.type
_entity_poly.pdbx_seq_one_letter_code
_entity_poly.pdbx_strand_id
1 'polypeptide(L)'
;MGLLVYEVLACFVVVVLGWLFWGWMGGGWRAAVFAAVCGGLPLAVSLRGELRGRVVAWWARVRLAWWARRWPRLPQREPLTPCRECGKVLPYPCATPLCDGCLSEPTREELQQQADAMAARWRQASADADELRAVLLVERSELRLAEHAAEAYRAQADRVTRDAQAQHNRHFRAVLELRRRRKLHTELMGYVGLLKQALRKAQRNLSAADAAVLRRFDEARAYCRELEHERRERTRQQERADELHRRLETAERDHEATAEALHIALRERDALDKERTRLAVELEVLGEHLERAQESARHPEDTK
;
A
#
# COMPACT_ATOMS: atom_id res chain seq x y z
N MET A 1 13.27 -22.48 -21.30
CA MET A 1 12.48 -23.65 -20.88
C MET A 1 13.27 -24.97 -20.89
N GLY A 2 14.29 -25.17 -21.75
CA GLY A 2 15.04 -26.45 -21.83
C GLY A 2 15.98 -26.79 -20.65
N LEU A 3 16.56 -25.79 -19.96
CA LEU A 3 17.50 -26.02 -18.85
C LEU A 3 16.85 -26.53 -17.56
N LEU A 4 15.63 -26.07 -17.24
CA LEU A 4 14.89 -26.51 -16.06
C LEU A 4 14.41 -27.97 -16.19
N VAL A 5 14.17 -28.44 -17.42
CA VAL A 5 13.79 -29.84 -17.67
C VAL A 5 14.97 -30.77 -17.41
N TYR A 6 16.20 -30.34 -17.73
CA TYR A 6 17.41 -31.14 -17.53
C TYR A 6 17.79 -31.28 -16.05
N GLU A 7 17.66 -30.22 -15.25
CA GLU A 7 17.91 -30.29 -13.80
C GLU A 7 16.88 -31.17 -13.08
N VAL A 8 15.60 -31.08 -13.47
CA VAL A 8 14.56 -31.93 -12.88
C VAL A 8 14.75 -33.39 -13.28
N LEU A 9 15.16 -33.68 -14.52
CA LEU A 9 15.46 -35.05 -14.95
C LEU A 9 16.70 -35.62 -14.24
N ALA A 10 17.75 -34.81 -14.05
CA ALA A 10 18.95 -35.22 -13.34
C ALA A 10 18.66 -35.54 -11.86
N CYS A 11 17.88 -34.70 -11.19
CA CYS A 11 17.42 -34.98 -9.83
C CYS A 11 16.56 -36.26 -9.77
N PHE A 12 15.68 -36.47 -10.74
CA PHE A 12 14.83 -37.66 -10.78
C PHE A 12 15.63 -38.95 -10.99
N VAL A 13 16.63 -38.94 -11.89
CA VAL A 13 17.51 -40.09 -12.14
C VAL A 13 18.35 -40.44 -10.91
N VAL A 14 18.88 -39.45 -10.19
CA VAL A 14 19.65 -39.69 -8.95
C VAL A 14 18.75 -40.28 -7.86
N VAL A 15 17.52 -39.79 -7.71
CA VAL A 15 16.58 -40.31 -6.71
C VAL A 15 16.17 -41.73 -7.05
N VAL A 16 15.83 -42.02 -8.31
CA VAL A 16 15.36 -43.34 -8.74
C VAL A 16 16.47 -44.38 -8.70
N LEU A 17 17.69 -44.03 -9.16
CA LEU A 17 18.85 -44.92 -9.05
C LEU A 17 19.26 -45.14 -7.59
N GLY A 18 19.18 -44.09 -6.75
CA GLY A 18 19.38 -44.21 -5.31
C GLY A 18 18.38 -45.16 -4.67
N TRP A 19 17.10 -45.09 -5.07
CA TRP A 19 16.02 -45.95 -4.57
C TRP A 19 16.16 -47.41 -5.03
N LEU A 20 16.48 -47.64 -6.30
CA LEU A 20 16.72 -48.97 -6.84
C LEU A 20 17.95 -49.62 -6.20
N PHE A 21 19.01 -48.85 -5.98
CA PHE A 21 20.20 -49.31 -5.24
C PHE A 21 19.88 -49.62 -3.77
N TRP A 22 19.00 -48.83 -3.13
CA TRP A 22 18.51 -49.05 -1.77
C TRP A 22 17.55 -50.24 -1.60
N GLY A 23 16.83 -50.61 -2.66
CA GLY A 23 15.97 -51.78 -2.72
C GLY A 23 16.74 -53.08 -2.86
N TRP A 24 17.90 -53.04 -3.54
CA TRP A 24 18.72 -54.22 -3.83
C TRP A 24 19.64 -54.64 -2.68
N MET A 25 19.98 -53.72 -1.76
CA MET A 25 20.83 -53.99 -0.60
C MET A 25 20.00 -54.57 0.57
N GLY A 26 20.11 -55.89 0.79
CA GLY A 26 19.43 -56.63 1.85
C GLY A 26 19.63 -56.07 3.27
N GLY A 27 18.64 -56.29 4.13
CA GLY A 27 18.42 -55.61 5.42
C GLY A 27 19.60 -55.54 6.40
N GLY A 28 20.58 -56.43 6.30
CA GLY A 28 21.80 -56.37 7.13
C GLY A 28 22.72 -55.18 6.81
N TRP A 29 22.79 -54.74 5.55
CA TRP A 29 23.59 -53.57 5.15
C TRP A 29 22.88 -52.24 5.41
N ARG A 30 21.54 -52.27 5.55
CA ARG A 30 20.73 -51.08 5.86
C ARG A 30 21.11 -50.48 7.21
N ALA A 31 21.26 -51.29 8.26
CA ALA A 31 21.64 -50.80 9.58
C ALA A 31 23.07 -50.22 9.61
N ALA A 32 24.01 -50.82 8.88
CA ALA A 32 25.40 -50.36 8.81
C ALA A 32 25.55 -49.05 8.03
N VAL A 33 24.85 -48.91 6.90
CA VAL A 33 24.89 -47.67 6.09
C VAL A 33 24.06 -46.56 6.75
N PHE A 34 22.92 -46.87 7.37
CA PHE A 34 22.12 -45.88 8.09
C PHE A 34 22.84 -45.39 9.36
N ALA A 35 23.56 -46.26 10.08
CA ALA A 35 24.43 -45.82 11.17
C ALA A 35 25.61 -44.95 10.68
N ALA A 36 26.17 -45.25 9.50
CA ALA A 36 27.25 -44.46 8.89
C ALA A 36 26.78 -43.11 8.33
N VAL A 37 25.56 -43.04 7.78
CA VAL A 37 25.02 -41.84 7.13
C VAL A 37 24.27 -40.95 8.13
N CYS A 38 23.43 -41.52 8.99
CA CYS A 38 22.66 -40.75 9.99
C CYS A 38 23.48 -40.42 11.25
N GLY A 39 24.54 -41.19 11.55
CA GLY A 39 25.46 -40.86 12.63
C GLY A 39 26.55 -39.83 12.26
N GLY A 40 26.69 -39.47 10.97
CA GLY A 40 27.87 -38.76 10.48
C GLY A 40 27.65 -37.50 9.66
N LEU A 41 26.48 -37.28 9.03
CA LEU A 41 26.39 -36.25 7.98
C LEU A 41 25.81 -34.87 8.33
N PRO A 42 25.00 -34.62 9.39
CA PRO A 42 24.61 -33.23 9.68
C PRO A 42 25.61 -32.48 10.58
N LEU A 43 26.54 -33.15 11.27
CA LEU A 43 27.52 -32.49 12.15
C LEU A 43 28.89 -32.25 11.48
N ALA A 44 29.13 -32.75 10.27
CA ALA A 44 30.42 -32.67 9.60
C ALA A 44 30.68 -31.33 8.87
N VAL A 45 29.72 -30.39 8.84
CA VAL A 45 29.89 -29.08 8.17
C VAL A 45 30.34 -27.97 9.15
N SER A 46 30.46 -28.24 10.46
CA SER A 46 30.94 -27.23 11.44
C SER A 46 31.88 -27.80 12.51
N LEU A 47 32.84 -28.64 12.12
CA LEU A 47 33.90 -29.08 13.02
C LEU A 47 35.27 -28.65 12.48
N ARG A 48 35.74 -27.53 13.05
CA ARG A 48 36.99 -26.85 12.74
C ARG A 48 38.19 -27.67 13.23
N GLY A 49 39.16 -27.89 12.36
CA GLY A 49 40.56 -28.21 12.68
C GLY A 49 40.87 -29.61 13.21
N GLU A 50 40.56 -29.90 14.47
CA GLU A 50 41.19 -31.03 15.19
C GLU A 50 40.42 -32.35 15.11
N LEU A 51 39.10 -32.31 15.08
CA LEU A 51 38.28 -33.53 15.04
C LEU A 51 38.33 -34.23 13.67
N ARG A 52 38.49 -33.46 12.59
CA ARG A 52 38.62 -33.98 11.23
C ARG A 52 39.90 -34.82 11.06
N GLY A 53 41.00 -34.38 11.67
CA GLY A 53 42.26 -35.13 11.69
C GLY A 53 42.14 -36.46 12.43
N ARG A 54 41.42 -36.50 13.55
CA ARG A 54 41.20 -37.74 14.33
C ARG A 54 40.33 -38.75 13.57
N VAL A 55 39.28 -38.30 12.88
CA VAL A 55 38.41 -39.18 12.08
C VAL A 55 39.15 -39.76 10.87
N VAL A 56 39.97 -38.95 10.18
CA VAL A 56 40.80 -39.43 9.06
C VAL A 56 41.89 -40.39 9.54
N ALA A 57 42.56 -40.09 10.66
CA ALA A 57 43.55 -40.99 11.26
C ALA A 57 42.93 -42.32 11.74
N TRP A 58 41.70 -42.27 12.28
CA TRP A 58 40.97 -43.47 12.68
C TRP A 58 40.61 -44.34 11.46
N TRP A 59 40.09 -43.74 10.39
CA TRP A 59 39.81 -44.45 9.14
C TRP A 59 41.08 -45.04 8.49
N ALA A 60 42.21 -44.33 8.55
CA ALA A 60 43.49 -44.86 8.07
C ALA A 60 43.95 -46.08 8.87
N ARG A 61 43.79 -46.07 10.20
CA ARG A 61 44.10 -47.24 11.06
C ARG A 61 43.17 -48.41 10.80
N VAL A 62 41.88 -48.17 10.64
CA VAL A 62 40.90 -49.23 10.31
C VAL A 62 41.22 -49.86 8.96
N ARG A 63 41.57 -49.04 7.96
CA ARG A 63 41.94 -49.50 6.62
C ARG A 63 43.27 -50.26 6.62
N LEU A 64 44.26 -49.81 7.38
CA LEU A 64 45.53 -50.54 7.58
C LEU A 64 45.33 -51.86 8.32
N ALA A 65 44.49 -51.90 9.36
CA ALA A 65 44.18 -53.13 10.10
C ALA A 65 43.39 -54.14 9.25
N TRP A 66 42.49 -53.66 8.40
CA TRP A 66 41.76 -54.48 7.44
C TRP A 66 42.70 -55.05 6.36
N TRP A 67 43.63 -54.24 5.84
CA TRP A 67 44.66 -54.72 4.91
C TRP A 67 45.60 -55.72 5.58
N ALA A 68 46.04 -55.49 6.82
CA ALA A 68 46.89 -56.43 7.56
C ALA A 68 46.23 -57.80 7.80
N ARG A 69 44.88 -57.87 7.87
CA ARG A 69 44.14 -59.15 7.96
C ARG A 69 43.97 -59.87 6.62
N ARG A 70 44.10 -59.17 5.50
CA ARG A 70 43.81 -59.70 4.16
C ARG A 70 45.07 -60.00 3.33
N TRP A 71 46.24 -59.61 3.83
CA TRP A 71 47.49 -60.14 3.28
C TRP A 71 47.61 -61.63 3.64
N PRO A 72 47.79 -62.52 2.65
CA PRO A 72 48.13 -63.90 2.94
C PRO A 72 49.43 -63.89 3.76
N ARG A 73 49.46 -64.67 4.85
CA ARG A 73 50.70 -64.89 5.60
C ARG A 73 51.76 -65.32 4.59
N LEU A 74 52.87 -64.57 4.53
CA LEU A 74 54.06 -65.00 3.78
C LEU A 74 54.31 -66.48 4.11
N PRO A 75 54.52 -67.35 3.12
CA PRO A 75 54.71 -68.77 3.37
C PRO A 75 55.80 -68.93 4.43
N GLN A 76 55.46 -69.56 5.55
CA GLN A 76 56.44 -70.00 6.53
C GLN A 76 57.41 -70.89 5.77
N ARG A 77 58.68 -70.46 5.63
CA ARG A 77 59.73 -71.30 5.07
C ARG A 77 59.77 -72.60 5.89
N GLU A 78 59.61 -73.72 5.22
CA GLU A 78 59.75 -75.05 5.81
C GLU A 78 61.12 -75.17 6.51
N PRO A 79 61.20 -75.88 7.65
CA PRO A 79 62.47 -76.11 8.32
C PRO A 79 63.40 -76.88 7.39
N LEU A 80 64.51 -76.23 7.04
CA LEU A 80 65.55 -76.78 6.20
C LEU A 80 66.07 -78.09 6.80
N THR A 81 66.03 -79.16 6.01
CA THR A 81 66.53 -80.48 6.40
C THR A 81 68.07 -80.45 6.54
N PRO A 82 68.65 -81.02 7.61
CA PRO A 82 70.10 -81.07 7.75
C PRO A 82 70.73 -82.06 6.77
N CYS A 83 71.88 -81.68 6.21
CA CYS A 83 72.73 -82.56 5.41
C CYS A 83 73.14 -83.79 6.25
N ARG A 84 72.97 -85.01 5.68
CA ARG A 84 73.16 -86.29 6.38
C ARG A 84 74.61 -86.59 6.79
N GLU A 85 75.59 -85.80 6.35
CA GLU A 85 77.02 -86.03 6.64
C GLU A 85 77.69 -84.92 7.47
N CYS A 86 77.20 -83.67 7.45
CA CYS A 86 77.87 -82.55 8.15
C CYS A 86 76.96 -81.64 8.98
N GLY A 87 75.63 -81.88 9.00
CA GLY A 87 74.70 -81.22 9.93
C GLY A 87 74.47 -79.70 9.72
N LYS A 88 75.08 -79.06 8.72
CA LYS A 88 74.87 -77.63 8.42
C LYS A 88 73.73 -77.43 7.42
N VAL A 89 73.03 -76.31 7.61
CA VAL A 89 71.80 -75.94 6.93
C VAL A 89 72.09 -74.82 5.91
N LEU A 90 71.88 -75.06 4.61
CA LEU A 90 72.13 -74.09 3.51
C LEU A 90 70.82 -73.75 2.76
N PRO A 91 70.67 -72.54 2.16
CA PRO A 91 69.35 -71.98 1.83
C PRO A 91 68.79 -72.31 0.43
N TYR A 92 69.39 -73.22 -0.35
CA TYR A 92 68.88 -73.56 -1.69
C TYR A 92 69.03 -75.07 -2.01
N PRO A 93 68.05 -75.71 -2.69
CA PRO A 93 68.16 -77.10 -3.13
C PRO A 93 69.02 -77.20 -4.39
N CYS A 94 70.20 -77.82 -4.32
CA CYS A 94 70.94 -78.25 -5.50
C CYS A 94 70.87 -79.77 -5.63
N ALA A 95 70.19 -80.25 -6.67
CA ALA A 95 70.24 -81.64 -7.12
C ALA A 95 71.05 -81.67 -8.42
N THR A 96 72.37 -81.76 -8.34
CA THR A 96 73.31 -82.36 -9.32
C THR A 96 74.76 -82.07 -8.89
N PRO A 97 75.73 -82.98 -9.17
CA PRO A 97 77.14 -82.73 -8.91
C PRO A 97 77.63 -81.63 -9.85
N LEU A 98 78.24 -80.59 -9.28
CA LEU A 98 78.86 -79.49 -10.02
C LEU A 98 79.91 -80.08 -10.97
N CYS A 99 79.73 -79.87 -12.27
CA CYS A 99 80.73 -80.17 -13.31
C CYS A 99 81.81 -79.07 -13.33
N ASP A 100 82.97 -79.34 -13.93
CA ASP A 100 84.12 -78.41 -14.01
C ASP A 100 83.81 -77.05 -14.67
N GLY A 101 82.66 -76.89 -15.32
CA GLY A 101 82.14 -75.58 -15.76
C GLY A 101 81.65 -74.67 -14.62
N CYS A 102 81.54 -75.19 -13.40
CA CYS A 102 81.14 -74.44 -12.20
C CYS A 102 82.33 -74.02 -11.31
N LEU A 103 83.57 -74.30 -11.75
CA LEU A 103 84.83 -73.88 -11.11
C LEU A 103 85.66 -72.93 -11.99
N SER A 104 85.08 -72.35 -13.06
CA SER A 104 85.63 -71.10 -13.59
C SER A 104 85.26 -69.97 -12.64
N GLU A 105 85.98 -69.88 -11.53
CA GLU A 105 86.03 -68.64 -10.77
C GLU A 105 86.36 -67.53 -11.78
N PRO A 106 85.49 -66.51 -11.91
CA PRO A 106 85.75 -65.43 -12.85
C PRO A 106 87.11 -64.85 -12.49
N THR A 107 87.96 -64.72 -13.50
CA THR A 107 89.28 -64.15 -13.32
C THR A 107 89.14 -62.75 -12.70
N ARG A 108 90.15 -62.32 -11.94
CA ARG A 108 90.12 -60.99 -11.29
C ARG A 108 89.82 -59.85 -12.28
N GLU A 109 90.22 -60.02 -13.52
CA GLU A 109 89.93 -59.09 -14.62
C GLU A 109 88.44 -59.11 -15.04
N GLU A 110 87.79 -60.28 -15.12
CA GLU A 110 86.35 -60.40 -15.40
C GLU A 110 85.49 -59.81 -14.27
N LEU A 111 85.88 -60.01 -13.01
CA LEU A 111 85.22 -59.36 -11.87
C LEU A 111 85.37 -57.83 -11.91
N GLN A 112 86.56 -57.34 -12.30
CA GLN A 112 86.80 -55.90 -12.45
C GLN A 112 85.97 -55.31 -13.60
N GLN A 113 85.90 -55.98 -14.75
CA GLN A 113 85.06 -55.56 -15.87
C GLN A 113 83.57 -55.56 -15.52
N GLN A 114 83.09 -56.56 -14.76
CA GLN A 114 81.72 -56.58 -14.27
C GLN A 114 81.44 -55.43 -13.27
N ALA A 115 82.38 -55.14 -12.37
CA ALA A 115 82.27 -54.03 -11.44
C ALA A 115 82.23 -52.67 -12.17
N ASP A 116 83.09 -52.49 -13.18
CA ASP A 116 83.13 -51.27 -13.99
C ASP A 116 81.86 -51.11 -14.84
N ALA A 117 81.35 -52.20 -15.42
CA ALA A 117 80.08 -52.21 -16.15
C ALA A 117 78.89 -51.88 -15.23
N MET A 118 78.85 -52.41 -14.01
CA MET A 118 77.85 -52.04 -13.01
C MET A 118 77.98 -50.57 -12.59
N ALA A 119 79.20 -50.08 -12.36
CA ALA A 119 79.44 -48.69 -12.02
C ALA A 119 79.04 -47.72 -13.14
N ALA A 120 79.22 -48.11 -14.41
CA ALA A 120 78.75 -47.36 -15.56
C ALA A 120 77.22 -47.34 -15.65
N ARG A 121 76.56 -48.49 -15.48
CA ARG A 121 75.09 -48.59 -15.42
C ARG A 121 74.50 -47.78 -14.27
N TRP A 122 75.13 -47.81 -13.11
CA TRP A 122 74.70 -47.02 -11.95
C TRP A 122 74.82 -45.51 -12.22
N ARG A 123 75.93 -45.08 -12.82
CA ARG A 123 76.12 -43.67 -13.22
C ARG A 123 75.06 -43.22 -14.22
N GLN A 124 74.76 -44.06 -15.21
CA GLN A 124 73.72 -43.77 -16.19
C GLN A 124 72.33 -43.71 -15.56
N ALA A 125 71.97 -44.70 -14.72
CA ALA A 125 70.71 -44.67 -13.98
C ALA A 125 70.58 -43.46 -13.03
N SER A 126 71.70 -42.99 -12.45
CA SER A 126 71.72 -41.76 -11.65
C SER A 126 71.48 -40.52 -12.51
N ALA A 127 72.10 -40.44 -13.69
CA ALA A 127 71.90 -39.33 -14.62
C ALA A 127 70.44 -39.28 -15.12
N ASP A 128 69.87 -40.42 -15.51
CA ASP A 128 68.47 -40.54 -15.92
C ASP A 128 67.52 -40.15 -14.78
N ALA A 129 67.85 -40.53 -13.53
CA ALA A 129 67.07 -40.16 -12.36
C ALA A 129 67.11 -38.65 -12.08
N ASP A 130 68.24 -37.99 -12.29
CA ASP A 130 68.38 -36.55 -12.13
C ASP A 130 67.68 -35.77 -13.26
N GLU A 131 67.72 -36.28 -14.50
CA GLU A 131 66.94 -35.74 -15.61
C GLU A 131 65.43 -35.82 -15.36
N LEU A 132 64.94 -36.99 -14.92
CA LEU A 132 63.53 -37.17 -14.54
C LEU A 132 63.11 -36.24 -13.39
N ARG A 133 64.00 -36.01 -12.40
CA ARG A 133 63.74 -35.04 -11.33
C ARG A 133 63.62 -33.62 -11.87
N ALA A 134 64.49 -33.23 -12.81
CA ALA A 134 64.41 -31.92 -13.44
C ALA A 134 63.09 -31.73 -14.19
N VAL A 135 62.67 -32.71 -14.98
CA VAL A 135 61.37 -32.70 -15.69
C VAL A 135 60.20 -32.57 -14.70
N LEU A 136 60.17 -33.39 -13.64
CA LEU A 136 59.12 -33.33 -12.63
C LEU A 136 59.07 -32.00 -11.87
N LEU A 137 60.21 -31.33 -11.68
CA LEU A 137 60.25 -29.99 -11.07
C LEU A 137 59.63 -28.94 -12.00
N VAL A 138 59.91 -29.02 -13.30
CA VAL A 138 59.30 -28.14 -14.31
C VAL A 138 57.79 -28.35 -14.37
N GLU A 139 57.32 -29.59 -14.52
CA GLU A 139 55.88 -29.89 -14.55
C GLU A 139 55.16 -29.43 -13.27
N ARG A 140 55.78 -29.62 -12.10
CA ARG A 140 55.23 -29.12 -10.84
C ARG A 140 55.13 -27.60 -10.80
N SER A 141 56.10 -26.90 -11.39
CA SER A 141 56.05 -25.43 -11.47
C SER A 141 54.93 -24.95 -12.40
N GLU A 142 54.74 -25.61 -13.54
CA GLU A 142 53.65 -25.33 -14.49
C GLU A 142 52.28 -25.62 -13.88
N LEU A 143 52.13 -26.74 -13.17
CA LEU A 143 50.92 -27.08 -12.44
C LEU A 143 50.57 -26.01 -11.40
N ARG A 144 51.55 -25.51 -10.63
CA ARG A 144 51.30 -24.41 -9.66
C ARG A 144 50.87 -23.13 -10.36
N LEU A 145 51.47 -22.79 -11.49
CA LEU A 145 51.06 -21.62 -12.28
C LEU A 145 49.63 -21.78 -12.80
N ALA A 146 49.27 -22.96 -13.28
CA ALA A 146 47.91 -23.27 -13.72
C ALA A 146 46.90 -23.22 -12.56
N GLU A 147 47.25 -23.73 -11.37
CA GLU A 147 46.43 -23.64 -10.16
C GLU A 147 46.20 -22.18 -9.76
N HIS A 148 47.25 -21.35 -9.71
CA HIS A 148 47.11 -19.93 -9.41
C HIS A 148 46.28 -19.17 -10.46
N ALA A 149 46.44 -19.50 -11.75
CA ALA A 149 45.60 -18.93 -12.81
C ALA A 149 44.12 -19.33 -12.62
N ALA A 150 43.84 -20.60 -12.31
CA ALA A 150 42.49 -21.08 -12.05
C ALA A 150 41.87 -20.41 -10.81
N GLU A 151 42.63 -20.20 -9.73
CA GLU A 151 42.20 -19.44 -8.55
C GLU A 151 41.89 -17.99 -8.89
N ALA A 152 42.72 -17.33 -9.71
CA ALA A 152 42.49 -15.96 -10.16
C ALA A 152 41.19 -15.85 -10.97
N TYR A 153 40.93 -16.78 -11.89
CA TYR A 153 39.68 -16.83 -12.65
C TYR A 153 38.45 -17.09 -11.77
N ARG A 154 38.54 -17.99 -10.79
CA ARG A 154 37.46 -18.20 -9.80
C ARG A 154 37.18 -16.93 -9.01
N ALA A 155 38.22 -16.26 -8.52
CA ALA A 155 38.08 -14.99 -7.80
C ALA A 155 37.51 -13.87 -8.69
N GLN A 156 37.78 -13.87 -9.99
CA GLN A 156 37.16 -12.94 -10.93
C GLN A 156 35.69 -13.27 -11.19
N ALA A 157 35.34 -14.54 -11.39
CA ALA A 157 33.95 -14.98 -11.55
C ALA A 157 33.10 -14.66 -10.31
N ASP A 158 33.64 -14.87 -9.11
CA ASP A 158 33.00 -14.51 -7.85
C ASP A 158 32.76 -12.99 -7.73
N ARG A 159 33.68 -12.16 -8.24
CA ARG A 159 33.49 -10.70 -8.27
C ARG A 159 32.36 -10.31 -9.21
N VAL A 160 32.38 -10.83 -10.44
CA VAL A 160 31.34 -10.53 -11.45
C VAL A 160 29.95 -10.97 -10.97
N THR A 161 29.84 -12.14 -10.36
CA THR A 161 28.56 -12.64 -9.83
C THR A 161 28.05 -11.78 -8.67
N ARG A 162 28.92 -11.37 -7.73
CA ARG A 162 28.54 -10.44 -6.64
C ARG A 162 28.11 -9.09 -7.17
N ASP A 163 28.82 -8.54 -8.16
CA ASP A 163 28.48 -7.25 -8.76
C ASP A 163 27.15 -7.33 -9.51
N ALA A 164 26.92 -8.39 -10.29
CA ALA A 164 25.65 -8.64 -10.96
C ALA A 164 24.50 -8.77 -9.95
N GLN A 165 24.70 -9.49 -8.84
CA GLN A 165 23.70 -9.64 -7.80
C GLN A 165 23.44 -8.32 -7.05
N ALA A 166 24.47 -7.51 -6.81
CA ALA A 166 24.33 -6.18 -6.24
C ALA A 166 23.53 -5.24 -7.16
N GLN A 167 23.81 -5.27 -8.47
CA GLN A 167 23.04 -4.52 -9.47
C GLN A 167 21.59 -4.99 -9.51
N HIS A 168 21.35 -6.30 -9.56
CA HIS A 168 20.01 -6.87 -9.52
C HIS A 168 19.23 -6.38 -8.29
N ASN A 169 19.85 -6.42 -7.10
CA ASN A 169 19.25 -5.94 -5.86
C ASN A 169 18.95 -4.43 -5.89
N ARG A 170 19.81 -3.60 -6.50
CA ARG A 170 19.54 -2.15 -6.69
C ARG A 170 18.33 -1.93 -7.60
N HIS A 171 18.27 -2.61 -8.74
CA HIS A 171 17.13 -2.51 -9.66
C HIS A 171 15.83 -2.98 -9.01
N PHE A 172 15.88 -4.09 -8.28
CA PHE A 172 14.72 -4.61 -7.56
C PHE A 172 14.20 -3.62 -6.51
N ARG A 173 15.09 -3.01 -5.71
CA ARG A 173 14.73 -1.95 -4.76
C ARG A 173 14.12 -0.72 -5.45
N ALA A 174 14.69 -0.28 -6.56
CA ALA A 174 14.18 0.84 -7.34
C ALA A 174 12.76 0.55 -7.89
N VAL A 175 12.50 -0.66 -8.37
CA VAL A 175 11.17 -1.06 -8.85
C VAL A 175 10.15 -1.09 -7.71
N LEU A 176 10.51 -1.61 -6.54
CA LEU A 176 9.63 -1.59 -5.37
C LEU A 176 9.31 -0.16 -4.92
N GLU A 177 10.29 0.73 -4.93
CA GLU A 177 10.11 2.14 -4.59
C GLU A 177 9.17 2.84 -5.59
N LEU A 178 9.35 2.62 -6.89
CA LEU A 178 8.42 3.13 -7.90
C LEU A 178 6.99 2.60 -7.72
N ARG A 179 6.84 1.33 -7.33
CA ARG A 179 5.52 0.74 -7.04
C ARG A 179 4.87 1.38 -5.82
N ARG A 180 5.64 1.64 -4.75
CA ARG A 180 5.16 2.38 -3.56
C ARG A 180 4.70 3.79 -3.93
N ARG A 181 5.52 4.52 -4.71
CA ARG A 181 5.17 5.87 -5.18
C ARG A 181 3.92 5.89 -6.04
N ARG A 182 3.74 4.92 -6.94
CA ARG A 182 2.50 4.79 -7.72
C ARG A 182 1.28 4.56 -6.83
N LYS A 183 1.40 3.71 -5.82
CA LYS A 183 0.31 3.47 -4.86
C LYS A 183 -0.05 4.74 -4.08
N LEU A 184 0.96 5.44 -3.55
CA LEU A 184 0.76 6.73 -2.88
C LEU A 184 0.15 7.77 -3.83
N HIS A 185 0.59 7.84 -5.08
CA HIS A 185 0.01 8.74 -6.07
C HIS A 185 -1.46 8.41 -6.35
N THR A 186 -1.83 7.13 -6.48
CA THR A 186 -3.23 6.74 -6.67
C THR A 186 -4.10 7.08 -5.46
N GLU A 187 -3.58 6.92 -4.24
CA GLU A 187 -4.27 7.32 -3.01
C GLU A 187 -4.45 8.85 -2.96
N LEU A 188 -3.39 9.61 -3.24
CA LEU A 188 -3.43 11.07 -3.33
C LEU A 188 -4.43 11.57 -4.39
N MET A 189 -4.46 10.95 -5.57
CA MET A 189 -5.43 11.30 -6.61
C MET A 189 -6.86 10.98 -6.18
N GLY A 190 -7.06 9.91 -5.40
CA GLY A 190 -8.34 9.61 -4.74
C GLY A 190 -8.76 10.74 -3.79
N TYR A 191 -7.87 11.20 -2.91
CA TYR A 191 -8.13 12.32 -2.00
C TYR A 191 -8.42 13.63 -2.76
N VAL A 192 -7.66 13.93 -3.82
CA VAL A 192 -7.93 15.09 -4.69
C VAL A 192 -9.32 15.00 -5.32
N GLY A 193 -9.76 13.80 -5.73
CA GLY A 193 -11.11 13.55 -6.23
C GLY A 193 -12.19 13.89 -5.18
N LEU A 194 -12.02 13.40 -3.94
CA LEU A 194 -12.92 13.68 -2.83
C LEU A 194 -12.97 15.18 -2.50
N LEU A 195 -11.82 15.87 -2.47
CA LEU A 195 -11.75 17.32 -2.24
C LEU A 195 -12.48 18.10 -3.34
N LYS A 196 -12.30 17.74 -4.62
CA LYS A 196 -13.05 18.35 -5.72
C LYS A 196 -14.56 18.10 -5.62
N GLN A 197 -14.98 16.95 -5.11
CA GLN A 197 -16.39 16.66 -4.88
C GLN A 197 -16.96 17.48 -3.72
N ALA A 198 -16.22 17.58 -2.60
CA ALA A 198 -16.58 18.41 -1.47
C ALA A 198 -16.68 19.89 -1.86
N LEU A 199 -15.71 20.40 -2.62
CA LEU A 199 -15.72 21.77 -3.14
C LEU A 199 -16.95 22.05 -4.02
N ARG A 200 -17.27 21.14 -4.97
CA ARG A 200 -18.48 21.26 -5.79
C ARG A 200 -19.78 21.20 -4.97
N LYS A 201 -19.80 20.45 -3.87
CA LYS A 201 -20.95 20.42 -2.94
C LYS A 201 -21.06 21.73 -2.17
N ALA A 202 -19.95 22.25 -1.65
CA ALA A 202 -19.91 23.53 -0.97
C ALA A 202 -20.34 24.69 -1.88
N GLN A 203 -19.87 24.72 -3.12
CA GLN A 203 -20.27 25.73 -4.12
C GLN A 203 -21.78 25.68 -4.40
N ARG A 204 -22.38 24.50 -4.56
CA ARG A 204 -23.83 24.36 -4.75
C ARG A 204 -24.62 24.85 -3.54
N ASN A 205 -24.15 24.52 -2.34
CA ASN A 205 -24.79 24.99 -1.10
C ASN A 205 -24.70 26.52 -0.97
N LEU A 206 -23.56 27.11 -1.32
CA LEU A 206 -23.39 28.56 -1.32
C LEU A 206 -24.32 29.23 -2.33
N SER A 207 -24.37 28.74 -3.58
CA SER A 207 -25.29 29.30 -4.59
C SER A 207 -26.77 29.15 -4.20
N ALA A 208 -27.12 28.06 -3.50
CA ALA A 208 -28.48 27.86 -2.99
C ALA A 208 -28.81 28.82 -1.85
N ALA A 209 -27.84 29.10 -0.97
CA ALA A 209 -27.98 30.10 0.10
C ALA A 209 -28.14 31.50 -0.49
N ASP A 210 -27.32 31.89 -1.46
CA ASP A 210 -27.42 33.18 -2.15
C ASP A 210 -28.80 33.36 -2.81
N ALA A 211 -29.29 32.33 -3.50
CA ALA A 211 -30.63 32.35 -4.10
C ALA A 211 -31.76 32.43 -3.05
N ALA A 212 -31.58 31.84 -1.87
CA ALA A 212 -32.55 31.95 -0.77
C ALA A 212 -32.55 33.36 -0.16
N VAL A 213 -31.37 33.98 -0.02
CA VAL A 213 -31.25 35.36 0.46
C VAL A 213 -31.89 36.34 -0.52
N LEU A 214 -31.63 36.20 -1.82
CA LEU A 214 -32.25 37.06 -2.84
C LEU A 214 -33.78 36.94 -2.83
N ARG A 215 -34.33 35.71 -2.72
CA ARG A 215 -35.78 35.52 -2.60
C ARG A 215 -36.38 36.25 -1.39
N ARG A 216 -35.72 36.18 -0.23
CA ARG A 216 -36.16 36.93 0.97
C ARG A 216 -36.11 38.44 0.77
N PHE A 217 -35.11 38.95 0.05
CA PHE A 217 -35.06 40.37 -0.31
C PHE A 217 -36.20 40.77 -1.24
N ASP A 218 -36.55 39.93 -2.22
CA ASP A 218 -37.66 40.20 -3.13
C ASP A 218 -39.01 40.13 -2.41
N GLU A 219 -39.19 39.17 -1.49
CA GLU A 219 -40.35 39.09 -0.59
C GLU A 219 -40.47 40.34 0.28
N ALA A 220 -39.37 40.80 0.89
CA ALA A 220 -39.35 42.03 1.67
C ALA A 220 -39.70 43.26 0.82
N ARG A 221 -39.21 43.33 -0.42
CA ARG A 221 -39.58 44.40 -1.37
C ARG A 221 -41.04 44.36 -1.80
N ALA A 222 -41.64 43.17 -1.91
CA ALA A 222 -43.06 43.03 -2.18
C ALA A 222 -43.88 43.53 -0.98
N TYR A 223 -43.50 43.11 0.23
CA TYR A 223 -44.14 43.57 1.47
C TYR A 223 -44.06 45.09 1.67
N CYS A 224 -42.91 45.72 1.37
CA CYS A 224 -42.80 47.17 1.42
C CYS A 224 -43.76 47.86 0.44
N ARG A 225 -43.95 47.29 -0.76
CA ARG A 225 -44.90 47.83 -1.76
C ARG A 225 -46.35 47.70 -1.30
N GLU A 226 -46.71 46.60 -0.65
CA GLU A 226 -48.03 46.41 -0.04
C GLU A 226 -48.27 47.44 1.08
N LEU A 227 -47.30 47.64 1.97
CA LEU A 227 -47.39 48.66 3.01
C LEU A 227 -47.54 50.08 2.46
N GLU A 228 -46.84 50.41 1.37
CA GLU A 228 -47.02 51.69 0.68
C GLU A 228 -48.42 51.82 0.07
N HIS A 229 -48.95 50.74 -0.50
CA HIS A 229 -50.31 50.72 -1.03
C HIS A 229 -51.34 50.95 0.08
N GLU A 230 -51.24 50.22 1.19
CA GLU A 230 -52.11 50.39 2.36
C GLU A 230 -52.04 51.81 2.92
N ARG A 231 -50.84 52.40 3.01
CA ARG A 231 -50.68 53.79 3.44
C ARG A 231 -51.42 54.75 2.52
N ARG A 232 -51.31 54.58 1.20
CA ARG A 232 -52.03 55.41 0.21
C ARG A 232 -53.55 55.21 0.29
N GLU A 233 -54.00 54.01 0.60
CA GLU A 233 -55.42 53.75 0.81
C GLU A 233 -55.95 54.41 2.08
N ARG A 234 -55.19 54.35 3.18
CA ARG A 234 -55.54 55.05 4.42
C ARG A 234 -55.59 56.56 4.22
N THR A 235 -54.65 57.15 3.47
CA THR A 235 -54.72 58.59 3.16
C THR A 235 -55.94 58.94 2.31
N ARG A 236 -56.28 58.14 1.29
CA ARG A 236 -57.50 58.33 0.50
C ARG A 236 -58.78 58.19 1.34
N GLN A 237 -58.80 57.24 2.27
CA GLN A 237 -59.93 57.07 3.19
C GLN A 237 -60.06 58.26 4.12
N GLN A 238 -58.95 58.78 4.65
CA GLN A 238 -58.94 59.98 5.48
C GLN A 238 -59.44 61.20 4.70
N GLU A 239 -58.94 61.42 3.48
CA GLU A 239 -59.41 62.52 2.61
C GLU A 239 -60.92 62.44 2.34
N ARG A 240 -61.46 61.22 2.13
CA ARG A 240 -62.91 61.01 1.96
C ARG A 240 -63.69 61.30 3.25
N ALA A 241 -63.15 60.90 4.40
CA ALA A 241 -63.78 61.18 5.70
C ALA A 241 -63.79 62.69 5.98
N ASP A 242 -62.69 63.39 5.74
CA ASP A 242 -62.57 64.83 5.90
C ASP A 242 -63.52 65.58 4.94
N GLU A 243 -63.64 65.13 3.69
CA GLU A 243 -64.57 65.69 2.71
C GLU A 243 -66.04 65.48 3.14
N LEU A 244 -66.40 64.29 3.62
CA LEU A 244 -67.73 64.04 4.16
C LEU A 244 -68.02 64.90 5.40
N HIS A 245 -67.03 65.08 6.27
CA HIS A 245 -67.16 65.94 7.45
C HIS A 245 -67.40 67.39 7.05
N ARG A 246 -66.65 67.94 6.09
CA ARG A 246 -66.90 69.29 5.55
C ARG A 246 -68.31 69.44 4.98
N ARG A 247 -68.81 68.43 4.26
CA ARG A 247 -70.18 68.45 3.72
C ARG A 247 -71.25 68.41 4.80
N LEU A 248 -71.02 67.65 5.88
CA LEU A 248 -71.91 67.65 7.03
C LEU A 248 -71.91 69.01 7.72
N GLU A 249 -70.74 69.60 7.97
CA GLU A 249 -70.68 70.95 8.55
C GLU A 249 -71.40 71.99 7.68
N THR A 250 -71.27 71.93 6.36
CA THR A 250 -72.02 72.84 5.48
C THR A 250 -73.52 72.60 5.55
N ALA A 251 -73.96 71.33 5.55
CA ALA A 251 -75.38 70.99 5.65
C ALA A 251 -75.97 71.38 7.01
N GLU A 252 -75.21 71.26 8.10
CA GLU A 252 -75.59 71.72 9.43
C GLU A 252 -75.74 73.25 9.45
N ARG A 253 -74.78 74.00 8.91
CA ARG A 253 -74.89 75.47 8.78
C ARG A 253 -76.10 75.89 7.93
N ASP A 254 -76.36 75.20 6.83
CA ASP A 254 -77.53 75.48 5.98
C ASP A 254 -78.84 75.14 6.70
N HIS A 255 -78.88 74.05 7.46
CA HIS A 255 -80.02 73.69 8.30
C HIS A 255 -80.26 74.73 9.41
N GLU A 256 -79.21 75.18 10.09
CA GLU A 256 -79.29 76.26 11.09
C GLU A 256 -79.81 77.56 10.46
N ALA A 257 -79.27 77.96 9.30
CA ALA A 257 -79.72 79.16 8.60
C ALA A 257 -81.19 79.07 8.15
N THR A 258 -81.63 77.89 7.68
CA THR A 258 -83.04 77.67 7.31
C THR A 258 -83.97 77.64 8.52
N ALA A 259 -83.52 77.07 9.66
CA ALA A 259 -84.26 77.10 10.91
C ALA A 259 -84.38 78.53 11.47
N GLU A 260 -83.32 79.33 11.41
CA GLU A 260 -83.35 80.75 11.78
C GLU A 260 -84.29 81.55 10.88
N ALA A 261 -84.21 81.36 9.56
CA ALA A 261 -85.12 82.00 8.60
C ALA A 261 -86.58 81.63 8.86
N LEU A 262 -86.86 80.37 9.20
CA LEU A 262 -88.19 79.91 9.59
C LEU A 262 -88.65 80.59 10.90
N HIS A 263 -87.77 80.69 11.90
CA HIS A 263 -88.08 81.40 13.14
C HIS A 263 -88.39 82.89 12.92
N ILE A 264 -87.69 83.55 12.00
CA ILE A 264 -87.99 84.94 11.60
C ILE A 264 -89.36 85.01 10.93
N ALA A 265 -89.63 84.16 9.92
CA ALA A 265 -90.92 84.13 9.23
C ALA A 265 -92.09 83.83 10.16
N LEU A 266 -91.91 82.94 11.15
CA LEU A 266 -92.91 82.67 12.18
C LEU A 266 -93.16 83.89 13.07
N ARG A 267 -92.11 84.62 13.48
CA ARG A 267 -92.26 85.88 14.23
C ARG A 267 -92.97 86.97 13.42
N GLU A 268 -92.67 87.09 12.14
CA GLU A 268 -93.35 88.00 11.22
C GLU A 268 -94.83 87.64 11.08
N ARG A 269 -95.15 86.36 10.87
CA ARG A 269 -96.54 85.87 10.84
C ARG A 269 -97.26 86.20 12.16
N ASP A 270 -96.66 85.90 13.30
CA ASP A 270 -97.27 86.20 14.61
C ASP A 270 -97.44 87.71 14.84
N ALA A 271 -96.57 88.55 14.28
CA ALA A 271 -96.75 90.01 14.28
C ALA A 271 -97.92 90.45 13.39
N LEU A 272 -98.02 89.89 12.17
CA LEU A 272 -99.13 90.14 11.25
C LEU A 272 -100.48 89.66 11.83
N ASP A 273 -100.52 88.53 12.53
CA ASP A 273 -101.74 88.05 13.21
C ASP A 273 -102.15 88.99 14.37
N LYS A 274 -101.19 89.58 15.08
CA LYS A 274 -101.46 90.64 16.07
C LYS A 274 -102.01 91.91 15.41
N GLU A 275 -101.49 92.29 14.25
CA GLU A 275 -102.02 93.43 13.48
C GLU A 275 -103.42 93.14 12.95
N ARG A 276 -103.65 91.94 12.41
CA ARG A 276 -104.97 91.50 11.94
C ARG A 276 -106.00 91.50 13.07
N THR A 277 -105.65 91.00 14.25
CA THR A 277 -106.54 91.02 15.42
C THR A 277 -106.81 92.45 15.92
N ARG A 278 -105.79 93.33 15.93
CA ARG A 278 -105.99 94.76 16.23
C ARG A 278 -106.95 95.42 15.23
N LEU A 279 -106.72 95.23 13.94
CA LEU A 279 -107.58 95.75 12.87
C LEU A 279 -109.00 95.18 12.96
N ALA A 280 -109.15 93.90 13.31
CA ALA A 280 -110.48 93.29 13.52
C ALA A 280 -111.22 93.94 14.69
N VAL A 281 -110.56 94.18 15.82
CA VAL A 281 -111.12 94.91 16.96
C VAL A 281 -111.46 96.36 16.57
N GLU A 282 -110.59 97.04 15.83
CA GLU A 282 -110.86 98.40 15.32
C GLU A 282 -112.08 98.43 14.39
N LEU A 283 -112.22 97.44 13.51
CA LEU A 283 -113.38 97.29 12.63
C LEU A 283 -114.66 96.96 13.41
N GLU A 284 -114.59 96.12 14.45
CA GLU A 284 -115.73 95.86 15.34
C GLU A 284 -116.17 97.12 16.07
N VAL A 285 -115.23 97.87 16.66
CA VAL A 285 -115.52 99.15 17.33
C VAL A 285 -116.11 100.17 16.36
N LEU A 286 -115.58 100.28 15.13
CA LEU A 286 -116.17 101.12 14.08
C LEU A 286 -117.55 100.63 13.66
N GLY A 287 -117.76 99.32 13.59
CA GLY A 287 -119.06 98.68 13.37
C GLY A 287 -120.05 99.08 14.46
N GLU A 288 -119.69 98.95 15.73
CA GLU A 288 -120.50 99.40 16.87
C GLU A 288 -120.76 100.91 16.85
N HIS A 289 -119.78 101.73 16.47
CA HIS A 289 -120.00 103.17 16.32
C HIS A 289 -120.96 103.51 15.18
N LEU A 290 -120.90 102.77 14.07
CA LEU A 290 -121.84 102.90 12.95
C LEU A 290 -123.23 102.38 13.30
N GLU A 291 -123.34 101.30 14.07
CA GLU A 291 -124.60 100.79 14.60
C GLU A 291 -125.21 101.76 15.61
N ARG A 292 -124.43 102.33 16.55
CA ARG A 292 -124.90 103.41 17.45
C ARG A 292 -125.28 104.67 16.69
N ALA A 293 -124.59 105.02 15.61
CA ALA A 293 -124.96 106.13 14.74
C ALA A 293 -126.24 105.83 13.94
N GLN A 294 -126.45 104.58 13.51
CA GLN A 294 -127.70 104.12 12.88
C GLN A 294 -128.85 104.01 13.88
N GLU A 295 -128.62 103.62 15.13
CA GLU A 295 -129.60 103.62 16.21
C GLU A 295 -129.95 105.06 16.63
N SER A 296 -128.96 105.95 16.71
CA SER A 296 -129.19 107.40 16.85
C SER A 296 -129.93 108.01 15.65
N ALA A 297 -129.86 107.40 14.47
CA ALA A 297 -130.64 107.79 13.30
C ALA A 297 -132.02 107.10 13.21
N ARG A 298 -132.25 105.99 13.95
CA ARG A 298 -133.53 105.26 14.02
C ARG A 298 -134.38 105.63 15.23
N HIS A 299 -133.83 106.30 16.25
CA HIS A 299 -134.56 106.89 17.37
C HIS A 299 -134.09 108.32 17.70
N PRO A 300 -134.68 109.36 17.08
CA PRO A 300 -134.72 110.70 17.66
C PRO A 300 -135.97 110.83 18.54
N GLU A 301 -135.96 110.25 19.74
CA GLU A 301 -137.00 110.47 20.77
C GLU A 301 -136.26 110.64 22.12
N ASP A 302 -136.40 111.69 22.93
CA ASP A 302 -137.37 112.78 22.95
C ASP A 302 -136.75 113.99 23.67
N THR A 303 -136.81 115.17 23.04
CA THR A 303 -136.71 116.46 23.76
C THR A 303 -137.57 117.51 23.05
N LYS A 304 -138.88 117.27 23.07
CA LYS A 304 -139.82 118.12 23.82
C LYS A 304 -140.89 117.25 24.44
#